data_AF-A0A6N3J052-F1
#
_entry.id   AF-A0A6N3J052-F1
#
_cell.length_a   1.000
_cell.length_b   1.000
_cell.length_c   1.000
_cell.angle_alpha   90.00
_cell.angle_beta   90.00
_cell.angle_gamma   90.00
#
_symmetry.space_group_name_H-M   'P 1'
#
loop_
_entity.id
_entity.type
_entity.pdbx_description
1 polymer ?
#
loop_
_entity_poly.entity_id
_entity_poly.type
_entity_poly.pdbx_seq_one_letter_code
_entity_poly.pdbx_strand_id
1 'polypeptide(L)'
;MRWLIWSVVCCSLTGCATITSRMGENSTWGHSFSSVQTAVDNGEECMVISALAAPPLLLFTIPLTLVDMGSALLVDAVMLPADLAITPSDPKLHTPRPMVCRYDYKI
;
A
#
# COMPACT_ATOMS: atom_id res chain seq x y z
N MET A 1 -11.36 -17.53 19.77
CA MET A 1 -11.45 -16.06 19.85
C MET A 1 -10.12 -15.35 19.58
N ARG A 2 -9.00 -15.71 20.21
CA ARG A 2 -7.70 -15.02 20.03
C ARG A 2 -7.24 -14.93 18.56
N TRP A 3 -7.38 -16.02 17.79
CA TRP A 3 -7.05 -16.07 16.36
C TRP A 3 -7.95 -15.21 15.46
N LEU A 4 -9.23 -15.07 15.82
CA LEU A 4 -10.17 -14.20 15.11
C LEU A 4 -9.83 -12.72 15.32
N ILE A 5 -9.47 -12.34 16.55
CA ILE A 5 -9.03 -10.97 16.85
C ILE A 5 -7.73 -10.66 16.11
N TRP A 6 -6.76 -11.57 16.10
CA TRP A 6 -5.53 -11.41 15.30
C TRP A 6 -5.82 -11.32 13.80
N SER A 7 -6.76 -12.12 13.28
CA SER A 7 -7.15 -12.03 11.87
C SER A 7 -7.83 -10.71 11.56
N VAL A 8 -8.72 -10.22 12.42
CA VAL A 8 -9.38 -8.91 12.26
C VAL A 8 -8.37 -7.77 12.36
N VAL A 9 -7.46 -7.81 13.32
CA VAL A 9 -6.40 -6.82 13.49
C VAL A 9 -5.45 -6.82 12.30
N CYS A 10 -5.00 -7.98 11.84
CA CYS A 10 -4.22 -8.12 10.62
C CYS A 10 -5.01 -7.55 9.42
N CYS A 11 -6.24 -8.02 9.17
CA CYS A 11 -7.07 -7.51 8.07
C CYS A 11 -7.32 -5.99 8.14
N SER A 12 -7.40 -5.39 9.33
CA SER A 12 -7.56 -3.94 9.49
C SER A 12 -6.27 -3.13 9.30
N LEU A 13 -5.11 -3.77 9.44
CA LEU A 13 -3.79 -3.17 9.25
C LEU A 13 -3.19 -3.46 7.87
N THR A 14 -3.82 -4.35 7.09
CA THR A 14 -3.32 -4.83 5.79
C THR A 14 -4.23 -4.37 4.67
N GLY A 15 -3.66 -3.92 3.56
CA GLY A 15 -4.40 -3.46 2.40
C GLY A 15 -4.70 -1.96 2.45
N CYS A 16 -3.98 -1.21 3.29
CA CYS A 16 -4.00 0.25 3.24
C CYS A 16 -3.59 0.71 1.84
N ALA A 17 -2.56 0.11 1.26
CA ALA A 17 -2.14 0.32 -0.12
C ALA A 17 -3.23 -0.02 -1.16
N THR A 18 -4.00 -1.06 -0.91
CA THR A 18 -5.11 -1.48 -1.79
C THR A 18 -6.26 -0.49 -1.81
N ILE A 19 -6.61 0.07 -0.65
CA ILE A 19 -7.69 1.06 -0.54
C ILE A 19 -7.23 2.39 -1.12
N THR A 20 -6.04 2.84 -0.72
CA THR A 20 -5.48 4.13 -1.15
C THR A 20 -5.18 4.19 -2.64
N SER A 21 -4.74 3.09 -3.25
CA SER A 21 -4.49 3.04 -4.70
C SER A 21 -5.76 3.14 -5.55
N ARG A 22 -6.92 2.74 -5.02
CA ARG A 22 -8.18 2.65 -5.80
C ARG A 22 -9.24 3.69 -5.43
N MET A 23 -9.01 4.51 -4.40
CA MET A 23 -9.93 5.56 -3.96
C MET A 23 -9.48 6.99 -4.33
N GLY A 24 -10.45 7.88 -4.52
CA GLY A 24 -10.23 9.32 -4.76
C GLY A 24 -10.02 9.68 -6.23
N GLU A 25 -9.77 10.96 -6.49
CA GLU A 25 -9.51 11.49 -7.86
C GLU A 25 -8.23 10.91 -8.48
N ASN A 26 -7.31 10.40 -7.66
CA ASN A 26 -6.04 9.81 -8.07
C ASN A 26 -6.10 8.28 -8.15
N SER A 27 -7.28 7.72 -8.40
CA SER A 27 -7.45 6.27 -8.48
C SER A 27 -6.63 5.65 -9.63
N THR A 28 -5.99 4.54 -9.34
CA THR A 28 -5.11 3.81 -10.25
C THR A 28 -5.78 2.61 -10.92
N TRP A 29 -7.13 2.59 -10.97
CA TRP A 29 -7.85 1.62 -11.80
C TRP A 29 -7.34 1.66 -13.25
N GLY A 30 -7.25 0.49 -13.87
CA GLY A 30 -6.71 0.37 -15.23
C GLY A 30 -5.21 0.10 -15.28
N HIS A 31 -4.51 0.16 -14.14
CA HIS A 31 -3.07 -0.12 -14.04
C HIS A 31 -2.83 -1.48 -13.37
N SER A 32 -2.08 -2.34 -14.04
CA SER A 32 -1.72 -3.65 -13.49
C SER A 32 -0.84 -3.51 -12.25
N PHE A 33 -1.19 -4.23 -11.18
CA PHE A 33 -0.42 -4.29 -9.93
C PHE A 33 -0.19 -2.94 -9.24
N SER A 34 -1.15 -2.01 -9.38
CA SER A 34 -1.01 -0.66 -8.82
C SER A 34 -1.03 -0.63 -7.29
N SER A 35 -1.77 -1.52 -6.63
CA SER A 35 -1.77 -1.63 -5.16
C SER A 35 -0.42 -2.09 -4.64
N VAL A 36 0.21 -3.07 -5.30
CA VAL A 36 1.54 -3.57 -4.92
C VAL A 36 2.57 -2.45 -4.98
N GLN A 37 2.59 -1.68 -6.07
CA GLN A 37 3.52 -0.56 -6.16
C GLN A 37 3.23 0.47 -5.05
N THR A 38 1.96 0.72 -4.72
CA THR A 38 1.57 1.61 -3.62
C THR A 38 2.07 1.12 -2.27
N ALA A 39 2.03 -0.20 -2.04
CA ALA A 39 2.53 -0.83 -0.83
C ALA A 39 4.06 -0.73 -0.71
N VAL A 40 4.76 -0.84 -1.84
CA VAL A 40 6.22 -0.65 -1.90
C VAL A 40 6.60 0.78 -1.53
N ASP A 41 6.00 1.78 -2.18
CA ASP A 41 6.30 3.19 -1.93
C ASP A 41 5.95 3.58 -0.48
N ASN A 42 4.77 3.18 0.01
CA ASN A 42 4.39 3.39 1.41
C ASN A 42 5.38 2.72 2.36
N GLY A 43 5.81 1.51 2.04
CA GLY A 43 6.74 0.76 2.89
C GLY A 43 8.10 1.43 2.98
N GLU A 44 8.63 1.90 1.86
CA GLU A 44 9.89 2.65 1.81
C GLU A 44 9.81 3.92 2.68
N GLU A 45 8.77 4.73 2.49
CA GLU A 45 8.55 5.96 3.26
C GLU A 45 8.36 5.68 4.76
N CYS A 46 7.55 4.67 5.12
CA CYS A 46 7.37 4.27 6.52
C CYS A 46 8.69 3.78 7.15
N MET A 47 9.54 3.08 6.38
CA MET A 47 10.84 2.62 6.86
C MET A 47 11.79 3.80 7.09
N VAL A 48 11.84 4.78 6.17
CA VAL A 48 12.64 6.00 6.33
C VAL A 48 12.19 6.78 7.57
N ILE A 49 10.89 7.02 7.74
CA ILE A 49 10.33 7.67 8.94
C ILE A 49 10.73 6.89 10.20
N SER A 50 10.59 5.57 10.19
CA SER A 50 10.93 4.72 11.35
C SER A 50 12.42 4.79 11.68
N ALA A 51 13.30 4.72 10.68
CA ALA A 51 14.74 4.78 10.88
C ALA A 51 15.19 6.13 11.45
N LEU A 52 14.57 7.23 11.03
CA LEU A 52 14.97 8.58 11.43
C LEU A 52 14.31 9.05 12.74
N ALA A 53 13.02 8.79 12.93
CA ALA A 53 12.27 9.30 14.08
C ALA A 53 12.34 8.37 15.31
N ALA A 54 12.34 7.05 15.10
CA ALA A 54 12.35 6.07 16.18
C ALA A 54 12.83 4.70 15.68
N PRO A 55 14.16 4.47 15.60
CA PRO A 55 14.75 3.26 15.02
C PRO A 55 14.18 1.92 15.54
N PRO A 56 13.80 1.77 16.82
CA PRO A 56 13.17 0.54 17.31
C PRO A 56 11.86 0.16 16.59
N LEU A 57 11.16 1.13 15.98
CA LEU A 57 9.95 0.87 15.20
C LEU A 57 10.21 0.04 13.95
N LEU A 58 11.44 -0.03 13.45
CA LEU A 58 11.81 -0.88 12.31
C LEU A 58 11.46 -2.35 12.52
N LEU A 59 11.52 -2.84 13.77
CA LEU A 59 11.15 -4.21 14.12
C LEU A 59 9.66 -4.51 13.87
N PHE A 60 8.81 -3.47 13.83
CA PHE A 60 7.39 -3.58 13.57
C PHE A 60 7.03 -3.14 12.15
N THR A 61 7.71 -2.12 11.61
CA THR A 61 7.38 -1.62 10.27
C THR A 61 7.84 -2.56 9.16
N ILE A 62 8.96 -3.27 9.30
CA ILE A 62 9.37 -4.29 8.31
C ILE A 62 8.32 -5.41 8.16
N PRO A 63 7.86 -6.10 9.23
CA PRO A 63 6.85 -7.13 9.05
C PRO A 63 5.50 -6.55 8.59
N LEU A 64 5.09 -5.36 9.06
CA LEU A 64 3.85 -4.75 8.62
C LEU A 64 3.85 -4.43 7.11
N THR A 65 4.96 -3.90 6.59
CA THR A 65 5.10 -3.58 5.16
C THR A 65 5.09 -4.84 4.30
N LEU A 66 5.71 -5.94 4.75
CA LEU A 66 5.63 -7.22 4.06
C LEU A 66 4.20 -7.76 3.97
N VAL A 67 3.42 -7.65 5.05
CA VAL A 67 2.02 -8.10 5.03
C VAL A 67 1.17 -7.18 4.17
N ASP A 68 1.40 -5.86 4.17
CA ASP A 68 0.70 -4.92 3.28
C ASP A 68 0.98 -5.23 1.81
N MET A 69 2.25 -5.43 1.42
CA MET A 69 2.64 -5.84 0.07
C MET A 69 2.01 -7.19 -0.33
N GLY A 70 2.03 -8.18 0.57
CA GLY A 70 1.42 -9.49 0.31
C GLY A 70 -0.10 -9.40 0.10
N SER A 71 -0.78 -8.59 0.92
CA SER A 71 -2.21 -8.36 0.78
C SER A 71 -2.55 -7.58 -0.50
N ALA A 72 -1.73 -6.60 -0.87
CA ALA A 72 -1.86 -5.84 -2.10
C ALA A 72 -1.68 -6.73 -3.34
N LEU A 73 -0.72 -7.67 -3.30
CA LEU A 73 -0.52 -8.64 -4.36
C LEU A 73 -1.73 -9.54 -4.56
N LEU A 74 -2.32 -10.04 -3.47
CA LEU A 74 -3.53 -10.86 -3.54
C LEU A 74 -4.69 -10.08 -4.15
N VAL A 75 -4.90 -8.83 -3.72
CA VAL A 75 -6.01 -8.04 -4.27
C VAL A 75 -5.76 -7.66 -5.72
N ASP A 76 -4.53 -7.28 -6.09
CA ASP A 76 -4.21 -7.00 -7.49
C ASP A 76 -4.35 -8.22 -8.38
N ALA A 77 -3.99 -9.42 -7.90
CA ALA A 77 -4.22 -10.65 -8.66
C ALA A 77 -5.71 -10.92 -8.90
N VAL A 78 -6.56 -10.66 -7.89
CA VAL A 78 -8.03 -10.83 -8.00
C VAL A 78 -8.65 -9.75 -8.89
N MET A 79 -8.16 -8.51 -8.81
CA MET A 79 -8.68 -7.36 -9.53
C MET A 79 -8.06 -7.19 -10.92
N LEU A 80 -7.01 -7.94 -11.25
CA LEU A 80 -6.32 -7.87 -12.54
C LEU A 80 -7.27 -7.94 -13.76
N PRO A 81 -8.31 -8.79 -13.79
CA PRO A 81 -9.25 -8.80 -14.91
C PRO A 81 -10.03 -7.48 -15.04
N ALA A 82 -10.40 -6.86 -13.92
CA ALA A 82 -11.06 -5.56 -13.90
C ALA A 82 -10.09 -4.44 -14.29
N ASP A 83 -8.85 -4.49 -13.78
CA ASP A 83 -7.79 -3.54 -14.14
C ASP A 83 -7.42 -3.61 -15.62
N LEU A 84 -7.53 -4.76 -16.28
CA LEU A 84 -7.31 -4.87 -17.73
C LEU A 84 -8.52 -4.44 -18.58
N ALA A 85 -9.72 -4.45 -18.00
CA ALA A 85 -10.96 -4.07 -18.68
C ALA A 85 -11.25 -2.56 -18.63
N ILE A 86 -10.62 -1.84 -17.69
CA ILE A 86 -10.79 -0.40 -17.49
C ILE A 86 -9.63 0.34 -18.16
N THR A 87 -9.94 1.35 -18.97
CA THR A 87 -8.91 2.25 -19.52
C THR A 87 -8.34 3.11 -18.38
N PRO A 88 -7.01 3.17 -18.20
CA PRO A 88 -6.42 3.94 -17.11
C PRO A 88 -6.77 5.43 -17.20
N SER A 89 -7.19 6.00 -16.06
CA SER A 89 -7.61 7.40 -15.92
C SER A 89 -6.53 8.38 -16.34
N ASP A 90 -5.27 8.05 -16.05
CA ASP A 90 -4.09 8.75 -16.54
C ASP A 90 -3.01 7.72 -16.92
N PRO A 91 -2.66 7.60 -18.21
CA PRO A 91 -1.68 6.63 -18.71
C PRO A 91 -0.23 6.97 -18.38
N LYS A 92 0.06 8.20 -17.93
CA LYS A 92 1.39 8.66 -17.49
C LYS A 92 1.57 8.62 -15.97
N LEU A 93 0.53 8.20 -15.26
CA LEU A 93 0.45 8.25 -13.81
C LEU A 93 1.37 7.20 -13.17
N HIS A 94 2.67 7.50 -13.09
CA HIS A 94 3.58 6.75 -12.22
C HIS A 94 3.33 7.09 -10.74
N THR A 95 2.89 8.32 -10.43
CA THR A 95 2.71 8.84 -9.06
C THR A 95 1.72 10.02 -9.04
N PRO A 96 0.51 9.82 -8.48
CA PRO A 96 0.15 10.49 -7.23
C PRO A 96 -0.61 9.50 -6.37
N ARG A 97 0.12 8.63 -5.69
CA ARG A 97 -0.52 7.68 -4.78
C ARG A 97 -0.74 8.41 -3.46
N PRO A 98 -1.96 8.43 -2.90
CA PRO A 98 -2.14 8.91 -1.54
C PRO A 98 -1.40 7.95 -0.62
N MET A 99 -0.18 8.33 -0.25
CA MET A 99 0.64 7.55 0.65
C MET A 99 0.16 7.75 2.09
N VAL A 100 0.10 6.66 2.86
CA VAL A 100 -0.23 6.72 4.30
C VAL A 100 0.96 7.25 5.08
N CYS A 101 2.17 6.84 4.68
CA CYS A 101 3.43 7.38 5.18
C CYS A 101 4.04 8.23 4.08
N ARG A 102 4.25 9.52 4.35
CA ARG A 102 5.01 10.39 3.46
C ARG A 102 6.04 11.13 4.28
N TYR A 103 7.30 10.91 4.01
CA TYR A 103 8.37 11.70 4.60
C TYR A 103 8.37 13.08 3.94
N ASP A 104 8.35 14.14 4.76
CA ASP A 104 8.56 15.51 4.28
C ASP A 104 10.07 15.70 4.13
N TYR A 105 10.57 15.54 2.90
CA TYR A 105 11.96 15.79 2.53
C TYR A 105 12.30 17.29 2.63
N LYS A 106 12.28 17.85 3.84
CA LYS A 106 12.86 19.17 4.10
C LYS A 106 14.37 19.01 4.24
N ILE A 107 15.07 19.25 3.14
CA ILE A 107 16.51 19.51 3.11
C ILE A 107 16.75 20.96 3.54
#